data_AF-A0A0H3CN82-F1
#
_entry.id   AF-A0A0H3CN82-F1
#
_cell.length_a   1.000
_cell.length_b   1.000
_cell.length_c   1.000
_cell.angle_alpha   90.00
_cell.angle_beta   90.00
_cell.angle_gamma   90.00
#
_symmetry.space_group_name_H-M   'P 1'
#
loop_
_entity.id
_entity.type
_entity.pdbx_description
1 polymer ?
#
loop_
_entity_poly.entity_id
_entity_poly.type
_entity_poly.pdbx_seq_one_letter_code
_entity_poly.pdbx_strand_id
1 'polypeptide(L)'
;MDKDVIALIEELLISNTKLRQQAGDGEWDVFLDESVAYTMGMRTLCDIDLTQLAQHNKAPVSAQLATLLENDALLTQAIQGRLITISTELSAMRKSRTMNKAYTAV
;
A
#
# COMPACT_ATOMS: atom_id res chain seq x y z
N MET A 1 -12.12 16.67 16.99
CA MET A 1 -10.84 16.85 16.29
C MET A 1 -9.81 15.83 16.75
N ASP A 2 -9.20 15.94 17.94
CA ASP A 2 -8.16 14.98 18.40
C ASP A 2 -8.59 13.52 18.32
N LYS A 3 -9.80 13.20 18.79
CA LYS A 3 -10.35 11.84 18.71
C LYS A 3 -10.56 11.36 17.28
N ASP A 4 -10.95 12.26 16.38
CA ASP A 4 -11.20 11.93 14.97
C ASP A 4 -9.88 11.67 14.24
N VAL A 5 -8.83 12.43 14.57
CA VAL A 5 -7.46 12.20 14.06
C VAL A 5 -6.91 10.87 14.54
N ILE A 6 -7.03 10.59 15.84
CA ILE A 6 -6.56 9.32 16.41
C ILE A 6 -7.31 8.14 15.78
N ALA A 7 -8.63 8.22 15.67
CA ALA A 7 -9.45 7.19 15.03
C ALA A 7 -9.04 6.97 13.56
N LEU A 8 -8.83 8.04 12.80
CA LEU A 8 -8.38 7.95 11.41
C LEU A 8 -7.01 7.26 11.30
N ILE A 9 -6.06 7.60 12.18
CA ILE A 9 -4.73 6.96 12.17
C ILE A 9 -4.84 5.47 12.54
N GLU A 10 -5.68 5.12 13.51
CA GLU A 10 -5.93 3.71 13.88
C GLU A 10 -6.57 2.92 12.73
N GLU A 11 -7.56 3.48 12.05
CA GLU A 11 -8.16 2.88 10.85
C GLU A 11 -7.13 2.69 9.74
N LEU A 12 -6.25 3.68 9.51
CA LEU A 12 -5.18 3.59 8.53
C LEU A 12 -4.14 2.53 8.88
N LEU A 13 -3.81 2.36 10.16
CA LEU A 13 -2.90 1.29 10.62
C LEU A 13 -3.51 -0.10 10.38
N ILE A 14 -4.80 -0.28 10.69
CA ILE A 14 -5.53 -1.52 10.43
C ILE A 14 -5.58 -1.80 8.93
N SER A 15 -5.95 -0.79 8.13
CA SER A 15 -6.04 -0.89 6.68
C SER A 15 -4.69 -1.23 6.05
N ASN A 16 -3.60 -0.56 6.46
CA ASN A 16 -2.26 -0.88 5.96
C ASN A 16 -1.86 -2.33 6.32
N THR A 17 -2.12 -2.77 7.55
CA THR A 17 -1.83 -4.15 7.97
C THR A 17 -2.56 -5.17 7.08
N LYS A 18 -3.84 -4.90 6.77
CA LYS A 18 -4.65 -5.75 5.89
C LYS A 18 -4.12 -5.77 4.46
N LEU A 19 -3.79 -4.61 3.90
CA LEU A 19 -3.19 -4.48 2.57
C LEU A 19 -1.86 -5.23 2.47
N ARG A 20 -1.03 -5.16 3.51
CA ARG A 20 0.23 -5.91 3.57
C ARG A 20 0.00 -7.41 3.63
N GLN A 21 -1.00 -7.87 4.37
CA GLN A 21 -1.37 -9.28 4.41
C GLN A 21 -1.82 -9.77 3.02
N GLN A 22 -2.73 -9.04 2.36
CA GLN A 22 -3.20 -9.36 1.01
C GLN A 22 -2.06 -9.37 -0.01
N ALA A 23 -1.14 -8.39 0.07
CA ALA A 23 0.04 -8.35 -0.78
C ALA A 23 0.96 -9.57 -0.54
N GLY A 24 1.10 -10.01 0.71
CA GLY A 24 1.84 -11.22 1.09
C GLY A 24 1.17 -12.52 0.59
N ASP A 25 -0.15 -12.57 0.63
CA ASP A 25 -0.96 -13.72 0.19
C ASP A 25 -1.17 -13.74 -1.34
N GLY A 26 -0.77 -12.68 -2.04
CA GLY A 26 -0.91 -12.55 -3.49
C GLY A 26 -2.34 -12.21 -3.94
N GLU A 27 -3.20 -11.76 -3.03
CA GLU A 27 -4.59 -11.36 -3.27
C GLU A 27 -4.69 -9.97 -3.91
N TRP A 28 -4.04 -9.80 -5.07
CA TRP A 28 -3.86 -8.48 -5.69
C TRP A 28 -5.16 -7.83 -6.19
N ASP A 29 -6.19 -8.61 -6.51
CA ASP A 29 -7.49 -8.06 -6.93
C ASP A 29 -8.20 -7.39 -5.74
N VAL A 30 -8.29 -8.09 -4.60
CA VAL A 30 -8.89 -7.55 -3.36
C VAL A 30 -8.05 -6.40 -2.82
N PHE A 31 -6.72 -6.52 -2.91
CA PHE A 31 -5.79 -5.46 -2.56
C PHE A 31 -6.10 -4.15 -3.29
N LEU A 32 -6.37 -4.20 -4.59
CA LEU A 32 -6.63 -3.01 -5.39
C LEU A 32 -7.90 -2.30 -4.93
N ASP A 33 -8.98 -3.04 -4.69
CA ASP A 33 -10.25 -2.49 -4.21
C ASP A 33 -10.07 -1.78 -2.85
N GLU A 34 -9.33 -2.39 -1.94
CA GLU A 34 -9.12 -1.85 -0.59
C GLU A 34 -8.09 -0.71 -0.55
N SER A 35 -7.13 -0.69 -1.49
CA SER A 35 -6.11 0.36 -1.57
C SER A 35 -6.70 1.74 -1.84
N VAL A 36 -7.89 1.81 -2.47
CA VAL A 36 -8.59 3.07 -2.73
C VAL A 36 -8.98 3.75 -1.43
N ALA A 37 -9.60 3.00 -0.51
CA ALA A 37 -10.03 3.51 0.79
C ALA A 37 -8.81 3.97 1.63
N TYR A 38 -7.75 3.17 1.64
CA TYR A 38 -6.50 3.52 2.32
C TYR A 38 -5.89 4.82 1.78
N THR A 39 -5.79 4.94 0.45
CA THR A 39 -5.23 6.13 -0.21
C THR A 39 -6.07 7.37 0.08
N MET A 40 -7.40 7.24 0.10
CA MET A 40 -8.30 8.33 0.48
C MET A 40 -8.07 8.75 1.93
N GLY A 41 -7.97 7.82 2.87
CA GLY A 41 -7.70 8.13 4.28
C GLY A 41 -6.33 8.81 4.48
N MET A 42 -5.29 8.36 3.77
CA MET A 42 -3.96 9.00 3.80
C MET A 42 -4.01 10.44 3.29
N ARG A 43 -4.78 10.72 2.23
CA ARG A 43 -4.99 12.10 1.74
C ARG A 43 -5.72 12.95 2.78
N THR A 44 -6.80 12.43 3.35
CA THR A 44 -7.53 13.11 4.43
C THR A 44 -6.61 13.46 5.59
N LEU A 45 -5.70 12.54 5.97
CA LEU A 45 -4.74 12.78 7.04
C LEU A 45 -3.77 13.94 6.69
N CYS A 46 -3.33 14.04 5.44
CA CYS A 46 -2.51 15.16 4.97
C CYS A 46 -3.25 16.51 4.97
N ASP A 47 -4.58 16.50 4.83
CA ASP A 47 -5.40 17.71 4.83
C ASP A 47 -5.71 18.22 6.24
N ILE A 48 -5.42 17.44 7.29
CA ILE A 48 -5.68 17.81 8.68
C ILE A 48 -4.55 18.69 9.22
N ASP A 49 -4.92 19.83 9.81
CA ASP A 49 -4.00 20.68 10.57
C ASP A 49 -3.69 20.08 11.95
N LEU A 50 -2.57 19.35 12.03
CA LEU A 50 -2.09 18.72 13.27
C LEU A 50 -1.57 19.71 14.31
N THR A 51 -1.39 21.00 13.97
CA THR A 51 -0.91 22.00 14.94
C THR A 51 -1.92 22.28 16.05
N GLN A 52 -3.21 22.02 15.75
CA GLN A 52 -4.34 22.24 16.66
C GLN A 52 -4.54 21.11 17.67
N LEU A 53 -3.78 20.01 17.56
CA LEU A 53 -3.87 18.89 18.52
C LEU A 53 -3.57 19.36 19.95
N ALA A 54 -4.33 18.86 20.92
CA ALA A 54 -4.05 19.15 22.31
C ALA A 54 -2.66 18.64 22.69
N GLN A 55 -1.95 19.40 23.54
CA GLN A 55 -0.55 19.15 23.87
C GLN A 55 -0.29 17.72 24.39
N HIS A 56 -1.24 17.14 25.14
CA HIS A 56 -1.13 15.77 25.66
C HIS A 56 -1.26 14.69 24.57
N ASN A 57 -1.86 15.00 23.42
CA ASN A 57 -2.05 14.07 22.30
C ASN A 57 -0.96 14.16 21.23
N LYS A 58 -0.14 15.22 21.23
CA LYS A 58 0.91 15.41 20.21
C LYS A 58 1.94 14.27 20.18
N ALA A 59 2.43 13.87 21.35
CA ALA A 59 3.41 12.79 21.46
C ALA A 59 2.86 11.42 21.01
N PRO A 60 1.70 10.94 21.50
CA PRO A 60 1.15 9.66 21.05
C PRO A 60 0.75 9.67 19.56
N VAL A 61 0.14 10.77 19.07
CA VAL A 61 -0.19 10.89 17.64
C VAL A 61 1.07 10.85 16.78
N SER A 62 2.14 11.54 17.18
CA SER A 62 3.43 11.47 16.47
C SER A 62 4.00 10.05 16.39
N ALA A 63 3.93 9.30 17.50
CA ALA A 63 4.36 7.90 17.51
C ALA A 63 3.53 7.02 16.57
N GLN A 64 2.20 7.18 16.57
CA GLN A 64 1.31 6.44 15.67
C GLN A 64 1.57 6.79 14.19
N LEU A 65 1.83 8.07 13.88
CA LEU A 65 2.21 8.52 12.54
C LEU A 65 3.55 7.91 12.09
N ALA A 66 4.54 7.83 12.98
CA ALA A 66 5.80 7.17 12.68
C ALA A 66 5.59 5.69 12.32
N THR A 67 4.80 4.96 13.11
CA THR A 67 4.43 3.57 12.81
C THR A 67 3.68 3.45 11.48
N LEU A 68 2.78 4.38 11.17
CA LEU A 68 2.05 4.38 9.90
C LEU A 68 3.00 4.55 8.70
N LEU A 69 4.00 5.43 8.80
CA LEU A 69 5.00 5.64 7.76
C LEU A 69 5.94 4.43 7.58
N GLU A 70 6.35 3.79 8.68
CA GLU A 70 7.13 2.55 8.60
C GLU A 70 6.34 1.44 7.88
N ASN A 71 5.05 1.31 8.22
CA ASN A 71 4.15 0.37 7.59
C ASN A 71 3.91 0.68 6.10
N ASP A 72 3.78 1.95 5.73
CA ASP A 72 3.64 2.39 4.33
C ASP A 72 4.91 2.09 3.50
N ALA A 73 6.10 2.25 4.09
CA ALA A 73 7.35 1.89 3.43
C ALA A 73 7.41 0.38 3.11
N LEU A 74 6.99 -0.46 4.05
CA LEU A 74 6.92 -1.91 3.84
C LEU A 74 5.89 -2.29 2.77
N LEU A 75 4.73 -1.63 2.77
CA LEU A 75 3.70 -1.82 1.76
C LEU A 75 4.20 -1.43 0.36
N THR A 76 4.86 -0.27 0.25
CA THR A 76 5.49 0.21 -0.99
C THR A 76 6.50 -0.80 -1.53
N GLN A 77 7.33 -1.37 -0.65
CA GLN A 77 8.30 -2.40 -1.04
C GLN A 77 7.60 -3.65 -1.60
N ALA A 78 6.49 -4.09 -0.99
CA ALA A 78 5.73 -5.24 -1.49
C ALA A 78 5.16 -4.99 -2.89
N ILE A 79 4.59 -3.80 -3.11
CA ILE A 79 4.07 -3.38 -4.43
C ILE A 79 5.20 -3.37 -5.48
N GLN A 80 6.35 -2.78 -5.15
CA GLN A 80 7.51 -2.76 -6.04
C GLN A 80 8.00 -4.17 -6.39
N GLY A 81 8.07 -5.06 -5.40
CA GLY A 81 8.39 -6.47 -5.60
C GLY A 81 7.44 -7.14 -6.60
N ARG A 82 6.13 -6.88 -6.47
CA ARG A 82 5.14 -7.42 -7.41
C ARG A 82 5.30 -6.88 -8.83
N LEU A 83 5.59 -5.59 -8.99
CA LEU A 83 5.83 -4.98 -10.30
C LEU A 83 7.04 -5.62 -11.01
N ILE A 84 8.11 -5.94 -10.27
CA ILE A 84 9.28 -6.64 -10.81
C ILE A 84 8.90 -8.05 -11.29
N THR A 85 8.13 -8.78 -10.49
CA THR A 85 7.64 -10.12 -10.85
C THR A 85 6.79 -10.08 -12.12
N ILE A 86 5.81 -9.18 -12.21
CA ILE A 86 4.96 -9.02 -13.40
C ILE A 86 5.80 -8.66 -14.63
N SER A 87 6.78 -7.76 -14.50
CA SER A 87 7.69 -7.38 -15.59
C SER A 87 8.49 -8.58 -16.12
N THR A 88 8.93 -9.44 -15.20
CA THR A 88 9.67 -10.67 -15.52
C THR A 88 8.79 -11.69 -16.22
N GLU A 89 7.58 -11.93 -15.71
CA GLU A 89 6.56 -12.81 -16.31
C GLU A 89 6.20 -12.35 -17.73
N LEU A 90 5.93 -11.06 -17.93
CA LEU A 90 5.65 -10.48 -19.26
C LEU A 90 6.82 -10.67 -20.22
N SER A 91 8.05 -10.49 -19.75
CA SER A 91 9.25 -10.69 -20.55
C SER A 91 9.42 -12.15 -20.97
N ALA A 92 9.14 -13.10 -20.08
CA ALA A 92 9.15 -14.53 -20.38
C ALA A 92 8.06 -14.91 -21.40
N MET A 93 6.83 -14.39 -21.23
CA MET A 93 5.74 -14.61 -22.18
C MET A 93 6.07 -14.08 -23.58
N ARG A 94 6.71 -12.91 -23.69
CA ARG A 94 7.16 -12.37 -24.98
C ARG A 94 8.18 -13.29 -25.65
N LYS A 95 9.18 -13.78 -24.89
CA LYS A 95 10.17 -14.74 -25.41
C LYS A 95 9.51 -16.04 -25.87
N SER A 96 8.60 -16.60 -25.08
CA SER A 96 7.83 -17.79 -25.45
C SER A 96 7.02 -17.58 -26.73
N ARG A 97 6.35 -16.43 -26.87
CA ARG A 97 5.58 -16.10 -28.08
C ARG A 97 6.47 -15.96 -29.32
N THR A 98 7.66 -15.38 -29.18
CA THR A 98 8.64 -15.30 -30.28
C THR A 98 9.15 -16.69 -30.68
N MET A 99 9.46 -17.55 -29.71
CA MET A 99 9.87 -18.93 -29.99
C MET A 99 8.75 -19.73 -30.67
N ASN A 100 7.52 -19.67 -30.17
CA ASN A 100 6.39 -20.38 -30.78
C ASN A 100 6.16 -19.93 -32.23
N LYS A 101 6.28 -18.63 -32.54
CA LYS A 101 6.22 -18.15 -33.92
C LYS A 101 7.34 -18.68 -34.81
N ALA A 102 8.56 -18.82 -34.28
CA ALA A 102 9.69 -19.39 -35.01
C ALA A 102 9.49 -20.88 -35.32
N TYR A 103 8.90 -21.63 -34.38
CA TYR A 103 8.60 -23.05 -34.56
C TYR A 103 7.41 -23.34 -35.49
N THR A 104 6.40 -22.47 -35.56
CA THR A 104 5.27 -22.62 -36.48
C THR A 104 5.49 -21.99 -37.86
N ALA A 105 6.66 -21.37 -38.09
CA ALA A 105 7.04 -20.79 -39.38
C ALA A 105 7.93 -21.73 -40.22
N VAL A 106 8.13 -22.98 -39.77
CA VAL A 106 8.72 -24.10 -40.52
C VAL A 106 7.59 -24.97 -41.04
#